data_AF-A0A1Z8V323-F1
#
_entry.id   AF-A0A1Z8V323-F1
#
_cell.length_a   1.000
_cell.length_b   1.000
_cell.length_c   1.000
_cell.angle_alpha   90.00
_cell.angle_beta   90.00
_cell.angle_gamma   90.00
#
_symmetry.space_group_name_H-M   'P 1'
#
loop_
_entity.id
_entity.type
_entity.pdbx_description
1 polymer ?
#
loop_
_entity_poly.entity_id
_entity_poly.type
_entity_poly.pdbx_seq_one_letter_code
_entity_poly.pdbx_strand_id
1 'polypeptide(L)'
;MKSINTTLFYIPVLHKLCIKLNNLISIYNILMSVFVSFIYFLLKALDKFLNKIFKKKNFINHLFDKLYSKNISEIKINNKSVKFWTPGNYSKYMVDNFLQKEKLVEKFILEIPDNNDIIFWDIGANLGVYSLFCASNKENVKTIAFECSPSAVLAISKNISLNNFENKICIFQLGLTDKKNIFLMLKEDKDSLGDQHISLGRDFDFENKKIHISENKYKLYSNSIFDILQNKALEIPNYIKLDVGSFELEVLEGFGHFLENPKIKSIVIEMKFSSKKIEEYVFDKDKMSEKSNKIYDILFKAGFKSQHLENKNKKEGWYLDIFYR
;
A
#
# COMPACT_ATOMS: atom_id res chain seq x y z
N MET A 1 -49.91 -10.84 -21.22
CA MET A 1 -48.74 -11.03 -20.34
C MET A 1 -47.95 -9.73 -20.29
N LYS A 2 -48.10 -8.95 -19.21
CA LYS A 2 -47.32 -7.72 -18.96
C LYS A 2 -46.11 -8.10 -18.12
N SER A 3 -44.90 -8.01 -18.67
CA SER A 3 -43.66 -8.04 -17.88
C SER A 3 -43.35 -6.63 -17.39
N ILE A 4 -43.18 -6.51 -16.10
CA ILE A 4 -42.98 -5.28 -15.34
C ILE A 4 -41.56 -4.74 -15.57
N ASN A 5 -41.46 -3.47 -15.98
CA ASN A 5 -40.26 -2.64 -15.92
C ASN A 5 -39.99 -2.24 -14.46
N THR A 6 -39.24 -3.05 -13.71
CA THR A 6 -38.88 -2.77 -12.29
C THR A 6 -37.51 -2.12 -12.11
N THR A 7 -36.72 -1.94 -13.17
CA THR A 7 -35.30 -1.56 -13.04
C THR A 7 -35.03 -0.06 -12.96
N LEU A 8 -35.94 0.82 -13.40
CA LEU A 8 -35.70 2.28 -13.44
C LEU A 8 -36.06 3.05 -12.14
N PHE A 9 -36.96 2.53 -11.31
CA PHE A 9 -37.40 3.24 -10.09
C PHE A 9 -36.52 3.00 -8.85
N TYR A 10 -35.62 2.01 -8.90
CA TYR A 10 -34.78 1.64 -7.75
C TYR A 10 -33.55 2.55 -7.58
N ILE A 11 -33.02 3.12 -8.67
CA ILE A 11 -31.78 3.90 -8.68
C ILE A 11 -31.90 5.24 -7.91
N PRO A 12 -32.98 6.04 -8.05
CA PRO A 12 -33.10 7.32 -7.34
C PRO A 12 -33.29 7.18 -5.82
N VAL A 13 -33.98 6.12 -5.39
CA VAL A 13 -34.21 5.82 -3.96
C VAL A 13 -32.90 5.38 -3.31
N LEU A 14 -32.16 4.48 -3.95
CA LEU A 14 -30.82 4.07 -3.50
C LEU A 14 -29.85 5.25 -3.44
N HIS A 15 -29.87 6.14 -4.43
CA HIS A 15 -29.03 7.34 -4.44
C HIS A 15 -29.35 8.31 -3.28
N LYS A 16 -30.63 8.56 -3.00
CA LYS A 16 -31.05 9.36 -1.84
C LYS A 16 -30.69 8.70 -0.51
N LEU A 17 -30.81 7.36 -0.42
CA LEU A 17 -30.37 6.61 0.77
C LEU A 17 -28.86 6.72 0.97
N CYS A 18 -28.05 6.57 -0.09
CA CYS A 18 -26.60 6.73 -0.03
C CYS A 18 -26.19 8.14 0.42
N ILE A 19 -26.84 9.19 -0.08
CA ILE A 19 -26.57 10.57 0.38
C ILE A 19 -26.92 10.72 1.87
N LYS A 20 -28.08 10.19 2.30
CA LYS A 20 -28.51 10.27 3.70
C LYS A 20 -27.57 9.49 4.63
N LEU A 21 -27.10 8.31 4.21
CA LEU A 21 -26.11 7.50 4.91
C LEU A 21 -24.75 8.21 4.98
N ASN A 22 -24.27 8.79 3.88
CA ASN A 22 -23.03 9.57 3.87
C ASN A 22 -23.12 10.80 4.78
N ASN A 23 -24.26 11.49 4.80
CA ASN A 23 -24.49 12.61 5.72
C ASN A 23 -24.51 12.15 7.18
N LEU A 24 -25.10 11.00 7.49
CA LEU A 24 -25.07 10.42 8.84
C LEU A 24 -23.65 10.02 9.28
N ILE A 25 -22.87 9.40 8.39
CA ILE A 25 -21.45 9.09 8.64
C ILE A 25 -20.65 10.36 8.87
N SER A 26 -20.89 11.40 8.07
CA SER A 26 -20.26 12.72 8.23
C SER A 26 -20.61 13.34 9.59
N ILE A 27 -21.88 13.35 9.98
CA ILE A 27 -22.33 13.85 11.30
C ILE A 27 -21.68 13.05 12.43
N TYR A 28 -21.62 11.72 12.32
CA TYR A 28 -20.95 10.88 13.31
C TYR A 28 -19.47 11.22 13.45
N ASN A 29 -18.75 11.37 12.33
CA ASN A 29 -17.33 11.75 12.34
C ASN A 29 -17.12 13.13 12.98
N ILE A 30 -17.99 14.09 12.71
CA ILE A 30 -17.97 15.42 13.34
C ILE A 30 -18.19 15.31 14.84
N LEU A 31 -19.23 14.58 15.28
CA LEU A 31 -19.53 14.36 16.70
C LEU A 31 -18.37 13.68 17.42
N MET A 32 -17.76 12.65 16.80
CA MET A 32 -16.58 11.98 17.32
C MET A 32 -15.39 12.93 17.44
N SER A 33 -15.14 13.77 16.44
CA SER A 33 -14.05 14.77 16.50
C SER A 33 -14.26 15.79 17.63
N VAL A 34 -15.49 16.27 17.81
CA VAL A 34 -15.85 17.17 18.91
C VAL A 34 -15.66 16.48 20.27
N PHE A 35 -16.11 15.24 20.40
CA PHE A 35 -15.94 14.46 21.62
C PHE A 35 -14.46 14.19 21.94
N VAL A 36 -13.66 13.79 20.95
CA VAL A 36 -12.20 13.59 21.10
C VAL A 36 -11.53 14.91 21.51
N SER A 37 -11.93 16.04 20.93
CA SER A 37 -11.42 17.36 21.30
C SER A 37 -11.76 17.73 22.75
N PHE A 38 -12.97 17.38 23.21
CA PHE A 38 -13.37 17.56 24.60
C PHE A 38 -12.54 16.69 25.56
N ILE A 39 -12.36 15.39 25.25
CA ILE A 39 -11.50 14.50 26.04
C ILE A 39 -10.06 15.02 26.08
N TYR A 40 -9.53 15.46 24.95
CA TYR A 40 -8.20 16.06 24.87
C TYR A 40 -8.05 17.29 25.77
N PHE A 41 -9.06 18.15 25.80
CA PHE A 41 -9.10 19.29 26.73
C PHE A 41 -9.08 18.85 28.19
N LEU A 42 -9.87 17.84 28.56
CA LEU A 42 -9.86 17.26 29.92
C LEU A 42 -8.49 16.68 30.28
N LEU A 43 -7.86 15.94 29.37
CA LEU A 43 -6.51 15.39 29.57
C LEU A 43 -5.47 16.50 29.77
N LYS A 44 -5.57 17.60 29.03
CA LYS A 44 -4.71 18.80 29.24
C LYS A 44 -4.93 19.47 30.57
N ALA A 45 -6.19 19.60 31.02
CA ALA A 45 -6.49 20.14 32.33
C ALA A 45 -5.92 19.26 33.44
N LEU A 46 -6.07 17.94 33.30
CA LEU A 46 -5.51 16.94 34.22
C LEU A 46 -3.98 17.01 34.24
N ASP A 47 -3.31 17.09 33.09
CA ASP A 47 -1.85 17.20 33.02
C ASP A 47 -1.35 18.45 33.75
N LYS A 48 -1.99 19.62 33.56
CA LYS A 48 -1.67 20.85 34.30
C LYS A 48 -1.84 20.68 35.81
N PHE A 49 -2.93 20.03 36.23
CA PHE A 49 -3.20 19.76 37.65
C PHE A 49 -2.15 18.84 38.27
N LEU A 50 -1.85 17.71 37.61
CA LEU A 50 -0.85 16.75 38.05
C LEU A 50 0.56 17.36 38.07
N ASN A 51 0.91 18.19 37.09
CA ASN A 51 2.16 18.95 37.07
C ASN A 51 2.32 19.85 38.30
N LYS A 52 1.23 20.50 38.74
CA LYS A 52 1.22 21.38 39.93
C LYS A 52 1.42 20.61 41.23
N ILE A 53 0.81 19.43 41.35
CA ILE A 53 0.86 18.61 42.58
C ILE A 53 2.15 17.80 42.68
N PHE A 54 2.49 17.06 41.63
CA PHE A 54 3.53 16.04 41.68
C PHE A 54 4.89 16.51 41.16
N LYS A 55 4.99 17.75 40.65
CA LYS A 55 6.18 18.29 39.95
C LYS A 55 6.70 17.37 38.83
N LYS A 56 5.92 16.38 38.42
CA LYS A 56 6.23 15.39 37.38
C LYS A 56 5.82 15.96 36.05
N LYS A 57 6.80 16.41 35.27
CA LYS A 57 6.60 16.83 33.89
C LYS A 57 6.11 15.62 33.07
N ASN A 58 5.08 15.81 32.26
CA ASN A 58 4.74 15.00 31.08
C ASN A 58 3.76 13.81 31.25
N PHE A 59 2.69 13.92 32.06
CA PHE A 59 1.65 12.86 32.11
C PHE A 59 1.06 12.57 30.73
N ILE A 60 0.75 13.61 29.94
CA ILE A 60 0.25 13.45 28.57
C ILE A 60 1.23 12.67 27.70
N ASN A 61 2.53 12.94 27.77
CA ASN A 61 3.50 12.23 26.93
C ASN A 61 3.59 10.76 27.34
N HIS A 62 3.59 10.45 28.64
CA HIS A 62 3.55 9.06 29.11
C HIS A 62 2.27 8.33 28.70
N LEU A 63 1.14 9.03 28.69
CA LEU A 63 -0.12 8.47 28.19
C LEU A 63 -0.03 8.23 26.68
N PHE A 64 0.47 9.20 25.92
CA PHE A 64 0.67 9.08 24.48
C PHE A 64 1.61 7.93 24.14
N ASP A 65 2.76 7.82 24.79
CA ASP A 65 3.71 6.71 24.58
C ASP A 65 3.04 5.35 24.77
N LYS A 66 2.20 5.21 25.80
CA LYS A 66 1.43 3.98 26.05
C LYS A 66 0.38 3.72 24.98
N LEU A 67 -0.42 4.73 24.62
CA LEU A 67 -1.47 4.58 23.61
C LEU A 67 -0.89 4.31 22.22
N TYR A 68 0.19 5.01 21.87
CA TYR A 68 0.86 4.89 20.59
C TYR A 68 1.62 3.56 20.47
N SER A 69 2.36 3.14 21.48
CA SER A 69 3.15 1.89 21.40
C SER A 69 2.32 0.61 21.50
N LYS A 70 1.21 0.61 22.25
CA LYS A 70 0.46 -0.62 22.58
C LYS A 70 -0.73 -0.91 21.67
N ASN A 71 -1.04 -0.04 20.71
CA ASN A 71 -2.18 -0.24 19.83
C ASN A 71 -1.81 -1.23 18.70
N ILE A 72 -2.26 -2.47 18.85
CA ILE A 72 -1.92 -3.61 18.00
C ILE A 72 -3.22 -4.26 17.54
N SER A 73 -3.33 -4.51 16.24
CA SER A 73 -4.35 -5.36 15.64
C SER A 73 -3.76 -6.74 15.36
N GLU A 74 -4.58 -7.78 15.42
CA GLU A 74 -4.15 -9.16 15.24
C GLU A 74 -5.04 -9.85 14.20
N ILE A 75 -4.43 -10.46 13.19
CA ILE A 75 -5.12 -11.17 12.11
C ILE A 75 -4.66 -12.63 12.14
N LYS A 76 -5.60 -13.55 11.94
CA LYS A 76 -5.27 -14.97 11.72
C LYS A 76 -4.95 -15.21 10.25
N ILE A 77 -3.74 -15.68 9.98
CA ILE A 77 -3.27 -16.12 8.66
C ILE A 77 -2.86 -17.58 8.79
N ASN A 78 -3.56 -18.50 8.12
CA ASN A 78 -3.30 -19.95 8.19
C ASN A 78 -3.08 -20.49 9.62
N ASN A 79 -4.02 -20.15 10.51
CA ASN A 79 -4.00 -20.47 11.96
C ASN A 79 -2.83 -19.88 12.77
N LYS A 80 -1.94 -19.09 12.15
CA LYS A 80 -0.94 -18.28 12.85
C LYS A 80 -1.52 -16.91 13.14
N SER A 81 -1.20 -16.40 14.31
CA SER A 81 -1.61 -15.07 14.74
C SER A 81 -0.55 -14.06 14.33
N VAL A 82 -0.90 -13.11 13.46
CA VAL A 82 0.00 -12.10 12.93
C VAL A 82 -0.40 -10.74 13.47
N LYS A 83 0.53 -10.06 14.12
CA LYS A 83 0.32 -8.80 14.81
C LYS A 83 0.74 -7.62 13.95
N PHE A 84 -0.05 -6.57 13.96
CA PHE A 84 0.20 -5.32 13.27
C PHE A 84 0.08 -4.16 14.23
N TRP A 85 1.09 -3.31 14.26
CA TRP A 85 1.05 -2.05 14.97
C TRP A 85 0.17 -1.06 14.21
N THR A 86 -0.96 -0.69 14.83
CA THR A 86 -2.02 0.11 14.20
C THR A 86 -2.45 1.26 15.12
N PRO A 87 -1.58 2.26 15.37
CA PRO A 87 -1.85 3.32 16.33
C PRO A 87 -2.87 4.34 15.84
N GLY A 88 -3.19 4.35 14.53
CA GLY A 88 -4.16 5.25 13.91
C GLY A 88 -5.30 4.50 13.21
N ASN A 89 -6.43 5.19 13.03
CA ASN A 89 -7.63 4.63 12.41
C ASN A 89 -7.38 4.10 10.99
N TYR A 90 -6.57 4.81 10.20
CA TYR A 90 -6.24 4.39 8.84
C TYR A 90 -5.41 3.09 8.84
N SER A 91 -4.34 3.03 9.63
CA SER A 91 -3.52 1.80 9.76
C SER A 91 -4.36 0.61 10.25
N LYS A 92 -5.30 0.86 11.17
CA LYS A 92 -6.25 -0.14 11.62
C LYS A 92 -7.20 -0.59 10.50
N TYR A 93 -7.78 0.36 9.76
CA TYR A 93 -8.65 0.07 8.63
C TYR A 93 -7.93 -0.77 7.55
N MET A 94 -6.69 -0.44 7.20
CA MET A 94 -5.91 -1.20 6.23
C MET A 94 -5.71 -2.65 6.65
N VAL A 95 -5.34 -2.86 7.91
CA VAL A 95 -5.15 -4.19 8.49
C VAL A 95 -6.49 -4.94 8.58
N ASP A 96 -7.54 -4.32 9.12
CA ASP A 96 -8.87 -4.95 9.28
C ASP A 96 -9.49 -5.39 7.93
N ASN A 97 -9.14 -4.70 6.83
CA ASN A 97 -9.67 -4.98 5.49
C ASN A 97 -8.66 -5.71 4.59
N PHE A 98 -7.48 -6.08 5.11
CA PHE A 98 -6.40 -6.71 4.35
C PHE A 98 -6.88 -7.92 3.55
N LEU A 99 -7.48 -8.92 4.22
CA LEU A 99 -7.93 -10.17 3.60
C LEU A 99 -9.13 -10.02 2.64
N GLN A 100 -9.74 -8.85 2.63
CA GLN A 100 -10.92 -8.58 1.82
C GLN A 100 -10.58 -7.79 0.56
N LYS A 101 -9.50 -6.99 0.60
CA LYS A 101 -9.20 -6.03 -0.47
C LYS A 101 -8.57 -6.68 -1.71
N GLU A 102 -7.68 -7.67 -1.57
CA GLU A 102 -6.82 -8.10 -2.68
C GLU A 102 -6.50 -9.60 -2.63
N LYS A 103 -7.54 -10.42 -2.82
CA LYS A 103 -7.41 -11.88 -2.81
C LYS A 103 -6.47 -12.41 -3.88
N LEU A 104 -6.34 -11.72 -5.03
CA LEU A 104 -5.39 -12.11 -6.08
C LEU A 104 -3.94 -12.02 -5.61
N VAL A 105 -3.57 -11.01 -4.82
CA VAL A 105 -2.20 -10.88 -4.28
C VAL A 105 -1.92 -11.96 -3.24
N GLU A 106 -2.89 -12.28 -2.38
CA GLU A 106 -2.76 -13.40 -1.44
C GLU A 106 -2.56 -14.73 -2.18
N LYS A 107 -3.38 -15.00 -3.20
CA LYS A 107 -3.26 -16.19 -4.03
C LYS A 107 -1.89 -16.26 -4.70
N PHE A 108 -1.43 -15.16 -5.28
CA PHE A 108 -0.10 -15.03 -5.86
C PHE A 108 1.00 -15.41 -4.85
N ILE A 109 0.95 -14.87 -3.63
CA ILE A 109 1.95 -15.18 -2.59
C ILE A 109 1.85 -16.65 -2.15
N LEU A 110 0.65 -17.21 -2.07
CA LEU A 110 0.46 -18.62 -1.71
C LEU A 110 1.01 -19.59 -2.77
N GLU A 111 1.02 -19.20 -4.05
CA GLU A 111 1.61 -19.97 -5.16
C GLU A 111 3.15 -19.95 -5.16
N ILE A 112 3.79 -19.02 -4.46
CA ILE A 112 5.27 -18.96 -4.35
C ILE A 112 5.80 -20.27 -3.71
N PRO A 113 6.76 -20.98 -4.35
CA PRO A 113 7.39 -22.15 -3.75
C PRO A 113 8.13 -21.80 -2.45
N ASP A 114 8.00 -22.64 -1.43
CA ASP A 114 8.65 -22.41 -0.14
C ASP A 114 10.05 -23.07 -0.10
N ASN A 115 11.06 -22.37 -0.63
CA ASN A 115 12.45 -22.83 -0.63
C ASN A 115 13.43 -21.68 -0.32
N ASN A 116 14.64 -22.04 0.08
CA ASN A 116 15.68 -21.08 0.54
C ASN A 116 16.25 -20.20 -0.58
N ASP A 117 16.05 -20.57 -1.85
CA ASP A 117 16.57 -19.84 -3.01
C ASP A 117 15.56 -18.83 -3.57
N ILE A 118 14.33 -18.79 -3.02
CA ILE A 118 13.30 -17.84 -3.43
C ILE A 118 13.48 -16.51 -2.71
N ILE A 119 13.53 -15.45 -3.51
CA ILE A 119 13.45 -14.07 -3.08
C ILE A 119 12.14 -13.46 -3.57
N PHE A 120 11.34 -12.93 -2.65
CA PHE A 120 10.14 -12.16 -2.92
C PHE A 120 10.42 -10.67 -2.68
N TRP A 121 10.07 -9.83 -3.64
CA TRP A 121 10.10 -8.37 -3.49
C TRP A 121 8.68 -7.83 -3.35
N ASP A 122 8.41 -7.16 -2.23
CA ASP A 122 7.18 -6.40 -1.99
C ASP A 122 7.48 -4.93 -2.26
N ILE A 123 7.21 -4.47 -3.49
CA ILE A 123 7.48 -3.10 -3.92
C ILE A 123 6.27 -2.21 -3.66
N GLY A 124 6.47 -1.21 -2.80
CA GLY A 124 5.38 -0.42 -2.21
C GLY A 124 4.76 -1.17 -1.05
N ALA A 125 5.61 -1.61 -0.12
CA ALA A 125 5.21 -2.47 1.00
C ALA A 125 4.25 -1.77 1.98
N ASN A 126 4.25 -0.44 2.04
CA ASN A 126 3.35 0.35 2.89
C ASN A 126 3.44 -0.09 4.37
N LEU A 127 2.41 -0.70 4.96
CA LEU A 127 2.45 -1.23 6.34
C LEU A 127 3.16 -2.58 6.45
N GLY A 128 3.68 -3.10 5.34
CA GLY A 128 4.35 -4.39 5.23
C GLY A 128 3.38 -5.57 5.24
N VAL A 129 2.10 -5.36 4.89
CA VAL A 129 1.07 -6.38 5.10
C VAL A 129 1.33 -7.64 4.25
N TYR A 130 1.73 -7.46 2.99
CA TYR A 130 2.10 -8.58 2.13
C TYR A 130 3.45 -9.18 2.46
N SER A 131 4.42 -8.36 2.88
CA SER A 131 5.68 -8.85 3.42
C SER A 131 5.49 -9.79 4.61
N LEU A 132 4.66 -9.38 5.59
CA LEU A 132 4.30 -10.20 6.75
C LEU A 132 3.47 -11.42 6.35
N PHE A 133 2.55 -11.28 5.41
CA PHE A 133 1.76 -12.40 4.91
C PHE A 133 2.64 -13.47 4.25
N CYS A 134 3.62 -13.06 3.44
CA CYS A 134 4.61 -13.97 2.86
C CYS A 134 5.41 -14.69 3.95
N ALA A 135 6.05 -13.95 4.86
CA ALA A 135 6.86 -14.53 5.94
C ALA A 135 6.08 -15.44 6.90
N SER A 136 4.77 -15.21 7.04
CA SER A 136 3.88 -16.06 7.86
C SER A 136 3.55 -17.38 7.19
N ASN A 137 3.47 -17.40 5.85
CA ASN A 137 3.08 -18.56 5.04
C ASN A 137 4.26 -19.34 4.47
N LYS A 138 5.42 -18.71 4.34
CA LYS A 138 6.62 -19.27 3.71
C LYS A 138 7.75 -19.26 4.72
N GLU A 139 8.29 -20.44 5.03
CA GLU A 139 9.34 -20.57 6.01
C GLU A 139 10.69 -20.09 5.49
N ASN A 140 10.94 -20.36 4.21
CA ASN A 140 12.26 -20.30 3.59
C ASN A 140 12.41 -19.14 2.59
N VAL A 141 11.33 -18.42 2.29
CA VAL A 141 11.35 -17.30 1.34
C VAL A 141 11.93 -16.05 2.00
N LYS A 142 12.98 -15.49 1.40
CA LYS A 142 13.52 -14.19 1.79
C LYS A 142 12.68 -13.07 1.17
N THR A 143 12.20 -12.14 1.98
CA THR A 143 11.37 -11.02 1.53
C THR A 143 12.14 -9.71 1.62
N ILE A 144 12.12 -8.91 0.54
CA ILE A 144 12.60 -7.52 0.54
C ILE A 144 11.40 -6.58 0.40
N ALA A 145 11.16 -5.79 1.43
CA ALA A 145 10.09 -4.78 1.47
C ALA A 145 10.65 -3.43 1.03
N PHE A 146 10.28 -2.97 -0.17
CA PHE A 146 10.63 -1.64 -0.65
C PHE A 146 9.54 -0.64 -0.25
N GLU A 147 9.92 0.39 0.49
CA GLU A 147 9.04 1.48 0.87
C GLU A 147 9.84 2.77 1.01
N CYS A 148 9.40 3.87 0.40
CA CYS A 148 10.11 5.13 0.46
C CYS A 148 9.72 5.97 1.68
N SER A 149 8.46 5.88 2.14
CA SER A 149 7.95 6.65 3.26
C SER A 149 8.60 6.22 4.59
N PRO A 150 9.30 7.12 5.32
CA PRO A 150 9.78 6.87 6.68
C PRO A 150 8.66 6.53 7.66
N SER A 151 7.47 7.12 7.49
CA SER A 151 6.33 6.84 8.38
C SER A 151 5.84 5.40 8.17
N ALA A 152 5.73 4.94 6.93
CA ALA A 152 5.42 3.57 6.59
C ALA A 152 6.53 2.59 7.04
N VAL A 153 7.81 2.92 6.84
CA VAL A 153 8.96 2.12 7.32
C VAL A 153 8.96 1.95 8.85
N LEU A 154 8.55 2.96 9.61
CA LEU A 154 8.36 2.83 11.05
C LEU A 154 7.32 1.76 11.39
N ALA A 155 6.23 1.67 10.61
CA ALA A 155 5.24 0.62 10.79
C ALA A 155 5.78 -0.76 10.40
N ILE A 156 6.43 -0.89 9.23
CA ILE A 156 7.02 -2.16 8.77
C ILE A 156 7.99 -2.70 9.82
N SER A 157 8.92 -1.86 10.32
CA SER A 157 9.93 -2.30 11.29
C SER A 157 9.33 -2.79 12.61
N LYS A 158 8.29 -2.11 13.13
CA LYS A 158 7.54 -2.59 14.30
C LYS A 158 6.80 -3.89 14.01
N ASN A 159 6.17 -4.00 12.84
CA ASN A 159 5.43 -5.19 12.44
C ASN A 159 6.35 -6.41 12.32
N ILE A 160 7.54 -6.25 11.74
CA ILE A 160 8.58 -7.29 11.69
C ILE A 160 8.92 -7.75 13.11
N SER A 161 9.26 -6.80 14.00
CA SER A 161 9.66 -7.11 15.38
C SER A 161 8.55 -7.76 16.20
N LEU A 162 7.29 -7.35 16.03
CA LEU A 162 6.15 -7.93 16.74
C LEU A 162 5.89 -9.40 16.41
N ASN A 163 6.40 -9.89 15.27
CA ASN A 163 6.19 -11.25 14.77
C ASN A 163 7.47 -12.09 14.68
N ASN A 164 8.61 -11.55 15.13
CA ASN A 164 9.94 -12.18 15.04
C ASN A 164 10.34 -12.53 13.59
N PHE A 165 10.07 -11.65 12.64
CA PHE A 165 10.38 -11.84 11.21
C PHE A 165 11.67 -11.17 10.75
N GLU A 166 12.52 -10.70 11.67
CA GLU A 166 13.77 -9.97 11.37
C GLU A 166 14.75 -10.75 10.50
N ASN A 167 14.71 -12.09 10.54
CA ASN A 167 15.56 -12.94 9.71
C ASN A 167 14.94 -13.24 8.33
N LYS A 168 13.67 -12.91 8.10
CA LYS A 168 12.93 -13.22 6.87
C LYS A 168 12.64 -11.99 6.02
N ILE A 169 12.44 -10.83 6.64
CA ILE A 169 12.04 -9.59 5.97
C ILE A 169 13.14 -8.55 6.14
N CYS A 170 13.70 -8.07 5.03
CA CYS A 170 14.59 -6.91 5.01
C CYS A 170 13.84 -5.69 4.48
N ILE A 171 14.00 -4.53 5.11
CA ILE A 171 13.45 -3.27 4.62
C ILE A 171 14.48 -2.60 3.73
N PHE A 172 14.08 -2.22 2.52
CA PHE A 172 14.89 -1.42 1.61
C PHE A 172 14.23 -0.05 1.42
N GLN A 173 14.57 0.90 2.31
CA GLN A 173 13.96 2.22 2.30
C GLN A 173 14.51 3.08 1.17
N LEU A 174 13.82 3.09 0.02
CA LEU A 174 14.28 3.82 -1.16
C LEU A 174 13.11 4.22 -2.06
N GLY A 175 13.16 5.44 -2.60
CA GLY A 175 12.31 5.83 -3.72
C GLY A 175 12.79 5.16 -5.02
N LEU A 176 11.94 4.34 -5.64
CA LEU A 176 12.28 3.69 -6.91
C LEU A 176 11.83 4.55 -8.09
N THR A 177 12.68 4.65 -9.11
CA THR A 177 12.49 5.49 -10.30
C THR A 177 13.26 4.90 -11.48
N ASP A 178 13.02 5.39 -12.68
CA ASP A 178 13.80 5.16 -13.90
C ASP A 178 15.21 5.82 -13.88
N LYS A 179 15.52 6.63 -12.86
CA LYS A 179 16.73 7.46 -12.80
C LYS A 179 17.74 7.00 -11.76
N LYS A 180 19.02 7.20 -12.08
CA LYS A 180 20.14 6.93 -11.18
C LYS A 180 20.38 8.06 -10.19
N ASN A 181 20.63 7.70 -8.93
CA ASN A 181 21.23 8.58 -7.90
C ASN A 181 20.59 9.98 -7.79
N ILE A 182 19.26 10.05 -7.68
CA ILE A 182 18.52 11.32 -7.67
C ILE A 182 17.85 11.56 -6.33
N PHE A 183 17.68 12.82 -5.96
CA PHE A 183 16.81 13.20 -4.85
C PHE A 183 15.45 13.65 -5.38
N LEU A 184 14.39 12.90 -5.05
CA LEU A 184 13.01 13.21 -5.42
C LEU A 184 12.25 13.74 -4.22
N MET A 185 11.34 14.69 -4.47
CA MET A 185 10.45 15.21 -3.44
C MET A 185 9.40 14.14 -3.09
N LEU A 186 9.40 13.66 -1.86
CA LEU A 186 8.30 12.89 -1.29
C LEU A 186 7.31 13.85 -0.62
N LYS A 187 6.03 13.62 -0.86
CA LYS A 187 4.92 14.30 -0.21
C LYS A 187 4.04 13.25 0.44
N GLU A 188 3.77 13.40 1.73
CA GLU A 188 2.90 12.52 2.50
C GLU A 188 2.09 13.34 3.51
N ASP A 189 1.01 12.77 4.01
CA ASP A 189 0.21 13.39 5.06
C ASP A 189 0.82 13.11 6.45
N LYS A 190 0.63 14.03 7.39
CA LYS A 190 1.33 14.09 8.68
C LYS A 190 0.98 12.95 9.63
N ASP A 191 -0.25 12.44 9.54
CA ASP A 191 -0.80 11.43 10.46
C ASP A 191 -0.94 10.04 9.80
N SER A 192 -0.23 9.85 8.68
CA SER A 192 -0.56 8.88 7.67
C SER A 192 0.41 7.69 7.75
N LEU A 193 0.31 6.88 8.81
CA LEU A 193 0.95 5.57 8.80
C LEU A 193 0.31 4.74 7.68
N GLY A 194 0.96 4.75 6.52
CA GLY A 194 0.58 3.98 5.35
C GLY A 194 -0.51 4.55 4.44
N ASP A 195 -0.82 5.84 4.54
CA ASP A 195 -1.87 6.43 3.69
C ASP A 195 -1.49 6.40 2.20
N GLN A 196 -2.50 6.36 1.34
CA GLN A 196 -2.38 6.22 -0.11
C GLN A 196 -1.96 7.53 -0.77
N HIS A 197 -2.05 8.66 -0.05
CA HIS A 197 -1.69 9.99 -0.56
C HIS A 197 -0.19 10.29 -0.49
N ILE A 198 0.62 9.30 -0.85
CA ILE A 198 2.06 9.44 -1.01
C ILE A 198 2.37 9.73 -2.48
N SER A 199 3.22 10.71 -2.74
CA SER A 199 3.71 11.01 -4.09
C SER A 199 5.18 11.32 -4.08
N LEU A 200 5.93 10.57 -4.90
CA LEU A 200 7.36 10.72 -5.09
C LEU A 200 7.62 11.47 -6.41
N GLY A 201 8.41 12.53 -6.38
CA GLY A 201 8.85 13.23 -7.59
C GLY A 201 7.74 13.91 -8.42
N ARG A 202 6.48 13.92 -7.96
CA ARG A 202 5.33 14.50 -8.66
C ARG A 202 4.54 15.50 -7.81
N ASP A 203 3.79 16.35 -8.51
CA ASP A 203 2.83 17.29 -7.90
C ASP A 203 1.40 16.72 -7.82
N PHE A 204 1.20 15.49 -8.26
CA PHE A 204 -0.10 14.81 -8.36
C PHE A 204 -0.11 13.52 -7.52
N ASP A 205 -1.26 13.16 -6.96
CA ASP A 205 -1.49 11.91 -6.22
C ASP A 205 -1.76 10.71 -7.15
N PHE A 206 -2.06 9.54 -6.57
CA PHE A 206 -2.46 8.33 -7.31
C PHE A 206 -3.75 8.54 -8.16
N GLU A 207 -4.53 9.57 -7.86
CA GLU A 207 -5.71 9.94 -8.62
C GLU A 207 -5.43 10.92 -9.78
N ASN A 208 -4.18 11.33 -10.00
CA ASN A 208 -3.77 12.42 -10.89
C ASN A 208 -4.38 13.79 -10.51
N LYS A 209 -4.82 13.97 -9.25
CA LYS A 209 -5.25 15.26 -8.73
C LYS A 209 -4.04 15.99 -8.19
N LYS A 210 -3.99 17.33 -8.37
CA LYS A 210 -2.95 18.15 -7.74
C LYS A 210 -3.02 17.92 -6.23
N ILE A 211 -1.88 17.60 -5.62
CA ILE A 211 -1.79 17.44 -4.16
C ILE A 211 -1.90 18.84 -3.56
N HIS A 212 -3.12 19.24 -3.23
CA HIS A 212 -3.40 20.54 -2.65
C HIS A 212 -3.04 20.61 -1.16
N ILE A 213 -2.92 19.47 -0.48
CA ILE A 213 -2.68 19.40 0.97
C ILE A 213 -1.71 18.23 1.21
N SER A 214 -0.41 18.51 1.20
CA SER A 214 0.58 17.62 1.85
C SER A 214 1.24 18.43 2.94
N GLU A 215 1.07 17.97 4.17
CA GLU A 215 1.62 18.63 5.36
C GLU A 215 3.13 18.34 5.49
N ASN A 216 3.59 17.16 5.07
CA ASN A 216 5.01 16.79 5.06
C ASN A 216 5.57 16.75 3.62
N LYS A 217 6.70 17.46 3.41
CA LYS A 217 7.42 17.51 2.14
C LYS A 217 8.91 17.50 2.38
N TYR A 218 9.61 16.52 1.82
CA TYR A 218 11.07 16.42 1.95
C TYR A 218 11.65 15.63 0.78
N LYS A 219 12.96 15.75 0.54
CA LYS A 219 13.64 15.01 -0.50
C LYS A 219 14.20 13.70 0.04
N LEU A 220 14.00 12.61 -0.69
CA LEU A 220 14.61 11.31 -0.42
C LEU A 220 15.54 10.92 -1.55
N TYR A 221 16.60 10.21 -1.19
CA TYR A 221 17.43 9.54 -2.17
C TYR A 221 16.60 8.47 -2.88
N SER A 222 16.73 8.41 -4.20
CA SER A 222 15.97 7.55 -5.09
C SER A 222 16.89 6.99 -6.16
N ASN A 223 16.63 5.76 -6.58
CA ASN A 223 17.48 5.07 -7.54
C ASN A 223 16.67 4.09 -8.40
N SER A 224 17.30 3.65 -9.50
CA SER A 224 16.75 2.62 -10.36
C SER A 224 17.06 1.22 -9.82
N ILE A 225 16.17 0.27 -10.10
CA ILE A 225 16.40 -1.14 -9.78
C ILE A 225 17.61 -1.68 -10.55
N PHE A 226 17.79 -1.21 -11.79
CA PHE A 226 18.95 -1.48 -12.61
C PHE A 226 20.24 -1.17 -11.84
N ASP A 227 20.36 0.02 -11.27
CA ASP A 227 21.56 0.41 -10.52
C ASP A 227 21.73 -0.39 -9.22
N ILE A 228 20.63 -0.70 -8.53
CA ILE A 228 20.66 -1.52 -7.31
C ILE A 228 21.23 -2.92 -7.62
N LEU A 229 20.73 -3.55 -8.69
CA LEU A 229 21.15 -4.88 -9.11
C LEU A 229 22.55 -4.86 -9.74
N GLN A 230 22.86 -3.88 -10.58
CA GLN A 230 24.17 -3.72 -11.22
C GLN A 230 25.29 -3.57 -10.19
N ASN A 231 25.03 -2.83 -9.10
CA ASN A 231 25.98 -2.66 -8.00
C ASN A 231 25.92 -3.80 -6.97
N LYS A 232 25.14 -4.86 -7.22
CA LYS A 232 24.95 -6.01 -6.32
C LYS A 232 24.51 -5.63 -4.91
N ALA A 233 23.79 -4.51 -4.76
CA ALA A 233 23.23 -4.10 -3.48
C ALA A 233 22.09 -5.04 -3.04
N LEU A 234 21.40 -5.65 -4.00
CA LEU A 234 20.44 -6.72 -3.80
C LEU A 234 20.59 -7.80 -4.87
N GLU A 235 20.09 -8.99 -4.56
CA GLU A 235 19.98 -10.09 -5.52
C GLU A 235 18.73 -9.95 -6.37
N ILE A 236 18.76 -10.49 -7.59
CA ILE A 236 17.60 -10.54 -8.48
C ILE A 236 16.48 -11.37 -7.82
N PRO A 237 15.24 -10.88 -7.75
CA PRO A 237 14.12 -11.60 -7.14
C PRO A 237 13.61 -12.72 -8.04
N ASN A 238 12.80 -13.60 -7.45
CA ASN A 238 12.02 -14.59 -8.17
C ASN A 238 10.58 -14.13 -8.39
N TYR A 239 10.00 -13.46 -7.39
CA TYR A 239 8.61 -12.99 -7.40
C TYR A 239 8.55 -11.53 -6.99
N ILE A 240 7.71 -10.75 -7.65
CA ILE A 240 7.56 -9.32 -7.38
C ILE A 240 6.08 -8.99 -7.18
N LYS A 241 5.74 -8.31 -6.09
CA LYS A 241 4.55 -7.46 -6.01
C LYS A 241 4.98 -6.04 -6.35
N LEU A 242 4.27 -5.37 -7.25
CA LEU A 242 4.49 -3.97 -7.60
C LEU A 242 3.21 -3.16 -7.46
N ASP A 243 3.15 -2.33 -6.42
CA ASP A 243 2.01 -1.47 -6.11
C ASP A 243 2.54 -0.23 -5.40
N VAL A 244 2.88 0.79 -6.19
CA VAL A 244 3.46 2.06 -5.73
C VAL A 244 2.52 3.23 -6.07
N GLY A 245 1.24 2.92 -6.27
CA GLY A 245 0.18 3.82 -6.72
C GLY A 245 0.36 4.33 -8.14
N SER A 246 1.29 5.27 -8.38
CA SER A 246 1.41 5.97 -9.68
C SER A 246 2.78 5.92 -10.32
N PHE A 247 3.69 5.11 -9.80
CA PHE A 247 5.08 5.00 -10.25
C PHE A 247 5.45 3.65 -10.90
N GLU A 248 4.47 2.79 -11.15
CA GLU A 248 4.72 1.41 -11.62
C GLU A 248 5.49 1.36 -12.93
N LEU A 249 5.15 2.24 -13.89
CA LEU A 249 5.81 2.30 -15.19
C LEU A 249 7.28 2.68 -15.01
N GLU A 250 7.56 3.70 -14.20
CA GLU A 250 8.90 4.21 -13.94
C GLU A 250 9.75 3.18 -13.19
N VAL A 251 9.14 2.42 -12.27
CA VAL A 251 9.82 1.31 -11.59
C VAL A 251 10.18 0.21 -12.59
N LEU A 252 9.25 -0.16 -13.49
CA LEU A 252 9.50 -1.17 -14.53
C LEU A 252 10.55 -0.71 -15.56
N GLU A 253 10.48 0.54 -16.03
CA GLU A 253 11.51 1.14 -16.88
C GLU A 253 12.87 1.14 -16.14
N GLY A 254 12.85 1.42 -14.84
CA GLY A 254 14.01 1.36 -13.96
C GLY A 254 14.61 -0.02 -13.75
N PHE A 255 13.97 -1.13 -14.15
CA PHE A 255 14.63 -2.45 -14.18
C PHE A 255 15.64 -2.58 -15.34
N GLY A 256 15.39 -1.90 -16.47
CA GLY A 256 16.13 -2.11 -17.71
C GLY A 256 16.16 -3.59 -18.13
N HIS A 257 17.32 -4.06 -18.64
CA HIS A 257 17.46 -5.45 -19.11
C HIS A 257 17.36 -6.50 -17.99
N PHE A 258 17.43 -6.12 -16.70
CA PHE A 258 17.23 -7.09 -15.62
C PHE A 258 15.81 -7.65 -15.60
N LEU A 259 14.82 -6.94 -16.16
CA LEU A 259 13.46 -7.44 -16.28
C LEU A 259 13.39 -8.69 -17.19
N GLU A 260 14.30 -8.82 -18.15
CA GLU A 260 14.45 -9.99 -19.03
C GLU A 260 15.15 -11.17 -18.34
N ASN A 261 15.55 -11.06 -17.07
CA ASN A 261 16.24 -12.13 -16.38
C ASN A 261 15.29 -13.31 -16.05
N PRO A 262 15.60 -14.55 -16.46
CA PRO A 262 14.72 -15.70 -16.26
C PRO A 262 14.58 -16.12 -14.79
N LYS A 263 15.36 -15.55 -13.86
CA LYS A 263 15.16 -15.73 -12.41
C LYS A 263 13.83 -15.11 -11.97
N ILE A 264 13.40 -14.00 -12.57
CA ILE A 264 12.11 -13.36 -12.29
C ILE A 264 11.01 -14.20 -12.95
N LYS A 265 10.29 -14.96 -12.13
CA LYS A 265 9.28 -15.93 -12.56
C LYS A 265 7.89 -15.32 -12.70
N SER A 266 7.52 -14.42 -11.79
CA SER A 266 6.20 -13.83 -11.83
C SER A 266 6.14 -12.46 -11.16
N ILE A 267 5.26 -11.60 -11.66
CA ILE A 267 5.03 -10.23 -11.17
C ILE A 267 3.52 -10.03 -11.03
N VAL A 268 3.05 -9.70 -9.82
CA VAL A 268 1.71 -9.15 -9.62
C VAL A 268 1.80 -7.62 -9.55
N ILE A 269 0.97 -6.93 -10.32
CA ILE A 269 1.06 -5.48 -10.47
C ILE A 269 -0.31 -4.82 -10.42
N GLU A 270 -0.40 -3.72 -9.67
CA GLU A 270 -1.57 -2.84 -9.66
C GLU A 270 -1.48 -1.81 -10.77
N MET A 271 -2.55 -1.63 -11.53
CA MET A 271 -2.56 -0.69 -12.65
C MET A 271 -3.87 0.08 -12.73
N LYS A 272 -3.75 1.34 -13.14
CA LYS A 272 -4.88 2.22 -13.43
C LYS A 272 -5.14 2.30 -14.93
N PHE A 273 -6.39 2.07 -15.31
CA PHE A 273 -6.86 2.19 -16.69
C PHE A 273 -7.72 3.44 -16.85
N SER A 274 -7.52 4.12 -17.98
CA SER A 274 -8.24 5.33 -18.35
C SER A 274 -9.66 5.04 -18.87
N SER A 275 -9.88 3.87 -19.48
CA SER A 275 -11.15 3.48 -20.09
C SER A 275 -12.08 2.75 -19.11
N LYS A 276 -13.32 3.24 -18.99
CA LYS A 276 -14.29 2.88 -17.93
C LYS A 276 -15.04 1.54 -18.09
N LYS A 277 -14.62 0.65 -18.98
CA LYS A 277 -15.28 -0.66 -19.18
C LYS A 277 -14.36 -1.58 -19.95
N ILE A 278 -13.65 -2.48 -19.27
CA ILE A 278 -13.23 -3.72 -19.90
C ILE A 278 -13.34 -4.83 -18.84
N GLU A 279 -14.15 -5.86 -19.13
CA GLU A 279 -14.28 -7.09 -18.32
C GLU A 279 -13.05 -8.00 -18.50
N GLU A 280 -12.26 -7.78 -19.55
CA GLU A 280 -11.00 -8.45 -19.85
C GLU A 280 -10.08 -7.53 -20.68
N TYR A 281 -9.06 -6.91 -20.07
CA TYR A 281 -8.17 -6.00 -20.80
C TYR A 281 -7.33 -6.75 -21.83
N VAL A 282 -7.37 -6.28 -23.08
CA VAL A 282 -6.49 -6.74 -24.14
C VAL A 282 -5.50 -5.62 -24.46
N PHE A 283 -4.22 -5.92 -24.39
CA PHE A 283 -3.16 -5.01 -24.83
C PHE A 283 -3.45 -4.50 -26.24
N ASP A 284 -3.46 -3.17 -26.40
CA ASP A 284 -3.80 -2.50 -27.65
C ASP A 284 -2.66 -1.57 -28.07
N LYS A 285 -1.94 -1.97 -29.12
CA LYS A 285 -0.81 -1.21 -29.66
C LYS A 285 -1.24 0.19 -30.15
N ASP A 286 -2.49 0.39 -30.51
CA ASP A 286 -2.97 1.69 -30.99
C ASP A 286 -3.20 2.68 -29.84
N LYS A 287 -3.12 2.23 -28.58
CA LYS A 287 -3.31 3.02 -27.36
C LYS A 287 -2.05 3.11 -26.48
N MET A 288 -0.85 3.08 -27.07
CA MET A 288 0.44 3.21 -26.34
C MET A 288 0.62 4.51 -25.53
N SER A 289 -0.23 5.52 -25.70
CA SER A 289 -0.25 6.69 -24.83
C SER A 289 -0.72 6.37 -23.41
N GLU A 290 -1.46 5.28 -23.23
CA GLU A 290 -1.96 4.85 -21.92
C GLU A 290 -0.86 4.16 -21.10
N LYS A 291 -0.72 4.54 -19.82
CA LYS A 291 0.29 3.98 -18.91
C LYS A 291 0.20 2.46 -18.81
N SER A 292 -1.01 1.91 -18.72
CA SER A 292 -1.24 0.46 -18.65
C SER A 292 -0.74 -0.26 -19.91
N ASN A 293 -0.99 0.26 -21.11
CA ASN A 293 -0.46 -0.33 -22.36
C ASN A 293 1.06 -0.36 -22.37
N LYS A 294 1.74 0.69 -21.88
CA LYS A 294 3.21 0.70 -21.78
C LYS A 294 3.72 -0.37 -20.83
N ILE A 295 3.04 -0.58 -19.70
CA ILE A 295 3.38 -1.63 -18.75
C ILE A 295 3.28 -3.01 -19.42
N TYR A 296 2.16 -3.31 -20.11
CA TYR A 296 2.01 -4.56 -20.86
C TYR A 296 3.09 -4.72 -21.93
N ASP A 297 3.39 -3.68 -22.71
CA ASP A 297 4.43 -3.72 -23.74
C ASP A 297 5.81 -4.06 -23.15
N ILE A 298 6.19 -3.41 -22.04
CA ILE A 298 7.45 -3.68 -21.35
C ILE A 298 7.50 -5.13 -20.84
N LEU A 299 6.44 -5.61 -20.19
CA LEU A 299 6.40 -6.96 -19.62
C LEU A 299 6.38 -8.05 -20.72
N PHE A 300 5.62 -7.84 -21.80
CA PHE A 300 5.59 -8.77 -22.93
C PHE A 300 6.91 -8.82 -23.68
N LYS A 301 7.58 -7.67 -23.89
CA LYS A 301 8.94 -7.64 -24.45
C LYS A 301 9.95 -8.34 -23.55
N ALA A 302 9.78 -8.25 -22.23
CA ALA A 302 10.60 -8.97 -21.26
C ALA A 302 10.29 -10.49 -21.18
N GLY A 303 9.32 -10.98 -21.97
CA GLY A 303 8.97 -12.39 -22.09
C GLY A 303 7.89 -12.88 -21.14
N PHE A 304 7.19 -11.98 -20.44
CA PHE A 304 6.07 -12.36 -19.58
C PHE A 304 4.76 -12.54 -20.37
N LYS A 305 3.83 -13.29 -19.79
CA LYS A 305 2.45 -13.46 -20.25
C LYS A 305 1.51 -13.10 -19.10
N SER A 306 0.45 -12.34 -19.41
CA SER A 306 -0.56 -11.96 -18.43
C SER A 306 -1.51 -13.13 -18.15
N GLN A 307 -1.95 -13.23 -16.91
CA GLN A 307 -2.91 -14.19 -16.41
C GLN A 307 -3.74 -13.51 -15.30
N HIS A 308 -5.03 -13.37 -15.58
CA HIS A 308 -6.08 -12.96 -14.64
C HIS A 308 -6.04 -11.49 -14.20
N LEU A 309 -6.98 -10.73 -14.76
CA LEU A 309 -7.26 -9.36 -14.36
C LEU A 309 -8.37 -9.33 -13.28
N GLU A 310 -8.03 -9.00 -12.02
CA GLU A 310 -9.03 -8.75 -10.96
C GLU A 310 -9.38 -7.25 -10.91
N ASN A 311 -10.68 -6.92 -10.89
CA ASN A 311 -11.16 -5.54 -10.79
C ASN A 311 -11.30 -5.13 -9.31
N LYS A 312 -10.38 -4.28 -8.84
CA LYS A 312 -10.25 -3.87 -7.43
C LYS A 312 -11.28 -2.81 -7.03
N ASN A 313 -11.71 -1.95 -7.98
CA ASN A 313 -12.71 -0.91 -7.70
C ASN A 313 -13.50 -0.50 -8.96
N LYS A 314 -14.74 -1.02 -9.11
CA LYS A 314 -15.62 -0.79 -10.28
C LYS A 314 -15.86 0.68 -10.64
N LYS A 315 -15.60 1.62 -9.72
CA LYS A 315 -15.79 3.07 -9.94
C LYS A 315 -14.52 3.82 -10.34
N GLU A 316 -13.33 3.30 -10.07
CA GLU A 316 -12.06 4.07 -10.12
C GLU A 316 -11.04 3.54 -11.14
N GLY A 317 -11.29 2.39 -11.78
CA GLY A 317 -10.47 1.91 -12.90
C GLY A 317 -9.14 1.27 -12.49
N TRP A 318 -9.00 0.84 -11.24
CA TRP A 318 -7.86 0.09 -10.74
C TRP A 318 -8.06 -1.42 -10.90
N TYR A 319 -7.02 -2.09 -11.37
CA TYR A 319 -7.00 -3.53 -11.60
C TYR A 319 -5.67 -4.12 -11.16
N LEU A 320 -5.71 -5.38 -10.77
CA LEU A 320 -4.53 -6.21 -10.51
C LEU A 320 -4.41 -7.26 -11.62
N ASP A 321 -3.20 -7.50 -12.09
CA ASP A 321 -2.90 -8.58 -13.04
C ASP A 321 -1.65 -9.34 -12.58
N ILE A 322 -1.55 -10.61 -12.95
CA ILE A 322 -0.37 -11.43 -12.69
C ILE A 322 0.31 -11.77 -14.02
N PHE A 323 1.61 -11.56 -14.08
CA PHE A 323 2.45 -11.83 -15.24
C PHE A 323 3.42 -12.95 -14.92
N TYR A 324 3.34 -14.07 -15.65
CA TYR A 324 4.23 -15.21 -15.48
C TYR A 324 5.19 -15.35 -16.67
N ARG A 325 6.33 -16.00 -16.45
CA ARG A 325 7.28 -16.37 -17.50
C ARG A 325 7.24 -17.86 -17.83
#